data_AF-A0A3D1DP81-F1
#
_entry.id   AF-A0A3D1DP81-F1
#
_cell.length_a   1.000
_cell.length_b   1.000
_cell.length_c   1.000
_cell.angle_alpha   90.00
_cell.angle_beta   90.00
_cell.angle_gamma   90.00
#
_symmetry.space_group_name_H-M   'P 1'
#
loop_
_entity.id
_entity.type
_entity.pdbx_description
1 polymer ?
#
loop_
_entity_poly.entity_id
_entity_poly.type
_entity_poly.pdbx_seq_one_letter_code
_entity_poly.pdbx_strand_id
1 'polypeptide(L)'
;LDAVCNVTGVPETYEIAKDYTIGLPPGTIKLPVGTRAVQLPVNDIVTLINTGSKYVRYESHPFLRAFGQPSRTQTCECDREQTFGRKQALELIIGQMMAKRLVDPTNRLSRMLAAGSPDAEILDTLYLRALSRRPSPKTRTAMLAHVGNSPDKRQAWEDVLWTLLNSQEFIYQH
;
A
#
# COMPACT_ATOMS: atom_id res chain seq x y z
N LEU A 1 -0.06 3.87 3.53
CA LEU A 1 -1.06 3.44 2.54
C LEU A 1 -0.97 4.25 1.25
N ASP A 2 -1.24 5.56 1.30
CA ASP A 2 -1.21 6.42 0.11
C ASP A 2 0.18 6.48 -0.56
N ALA A 3 1.25 6.52 0.23
CA ALA A 3 2.64 6.42 -0.23
C ALA A 3 2.87 5.20 -1.13
N VAL A 4 2.45 4.02 -0.67
CA VAL A 4 2.63 2.79 -1.43
C VAL A 4 1.76 2.77 -2.69
N CYS A 5 0.55 3.31 -2.63
CA CYS A 5 -0.30 3.47 -3.82
C CYS A 5 0.37 4.41 -4.85
N ASN A 6 1.05 5.47 -4.39
CA ASN A 6 1.81 6.36 -5.26
C ASN A 6 2.96 5.63 -5.96
N VAL A 7 3.75 4.85 -5.22
CA VAL A 7 4.91 4.11 -5.75
C VAL A 7 4.50 3.00 -6.72
N THR A 8 3.53 2.18 -6.31
CA THR A 8 3.06 1.03 -7.11
C THR A 8 2.16 1.48 -8.25
N GLY A 9 1.53 2.65 -8.14
CA GLY A 9 0.52 3.11 -9.10
C GLY A 9 -0.78 2.30 -9.05
N VAL A 10 -0.95 1.46 -8.02
CA VAL A 10 -2.17 0.69 -7.75
C VAL A 10 -2.97 1.44 -6.68
N PRO A 11 -4.09 2.09 -7.04
CA PRO A 11 -4.89 2.85 -6.10
C PRO A 11 -5.55 1.91 -5.07
N GLU A 12 -5.65 2.35 -3.82
CA GLU A 12 -6.53 1.66 -2.86
C GLU A 12 -7.98 1.93 -3.21
N THR A 13 -8.82 0.90 -3.07
CA THR A 13 -10.26 1.03 -3.26
C THR A 13 -10.93 0.95 -1.89
N TYR A 14 -11.75 1.94 -1.58
CA TYR A 14 -12.44 2.00 -0.30
C TYR A 14 -13.93 1.78 -0.48
N GLU A 15 -14.52 1.01 0.42
CA GLU A 15 -15.96 0.80 0.52
C GLU A 15 -16.45 1.28 1.88
N ILE A 16 -17.45 2.17 1.88
CA ILE A 16 -18.10 2.68 3.09
C ILE A 16 -19.56 2.22 3.12
N ALA A 17 -20.12 1.99 4.31
CA ALA A 17 -21.56 1.72 4.42
C ALA A 17 -22.39 2.99 4.12
N LYS A 18 -23.56 2.80 3.50
CA LYS A 18 -24.57 3.85 3.28
C LYS A 18 -25.16 4.40 4.59
N ASP A 19 -25.08 3.66 5.69
CA ASP A 19 -25.63 4.04 6.99
C ASP A 19 -24.93 5.25 7.63
N TYR A 20 -23.72 5.62 7.18
CA TYR A 20 -23.02 6.83 7.64
C TYR A 20 -23.45 8.12 6.92
N THR A 21 -24.37 8.01 5.96
CA THR A 21 -25.08 9.14 5.35
C THR A 21 -26.54 9.07 5.79
N ILE A 22 -27.04 10.10 6.48
CA ILE A 22 -28.41 10.12 7.01
C ILE A 22 -29.42 9.82 5.89
N GLY A 23 -30.17 8.71 6.01
CA GLY A 23 -31.36 8.44 5.21
C GLY A 23 -31.24 7.50 4.00
N LEU A 24 -30.18 6.71 3.83
CA LEU A 24 -30.07 5.73 2.74
C LEU A 24 -30.15 4.27 3.24
N PRO A 25 -30.75 3.34 2.46
CA PRO A 25 -30.91 1.92 2.83
C PRO A 25 -29.56 1.16 2.91
N PRO A 26 -29.52 -0.02 3.58
CA PRO A 26 -28.30 -0.79 3.80
C PRO A 26 -27.63 -1.16 2.47
N GLY A 27 -26.34 -0.84 2.36
CA GLY A 27 -25.50 -1.14 1.20
C GLY A 27 -24.12 -0.52 1.34
N THR A 28 -23.18 -0.88 0.47
CA THR A 28 -21.87 -0.24 0.39
C THR A 28 -21.84 0.81 -0.72
N ILE A 29 -21.04 1.85 -0.53
CA ILE A 29 -20.63 2.82 -1.55
C ILE A 29 -19.15 2.58 -1.79
N LYS A 30 -18.81 2.21 -3.03
CA LYS A 30 -17.43 2.25 -3.52
C LYS A 30 -17.05 3.71 -3.74
N LEU A 31 -16.00 4.16 -3.08
CA LEU A 31 -15.45 5.49 -3.33
C LEU A 31 -14.71 5.51 -4.67
N PRO A 32 -14.62 6.69 -5.33
CA PRO A 32 -13.89 6.82 -6.58
C PRO A 32 -12.45 6.30 -6.48
N VAL A 33 -11.97 5.69 -7.56
CA VAL A 33 -10.58 5.25 -7.65
C VAL A 33 -9.65 6.47 -7.48
N GLY A 34 -8.66 6.34 -6.58
CA GLY A 34 -7.72 7.43 -6.27
C GLY A 34 -8.12 8.30 -5.08
N THR A 35 -9.26 8.02 -4.42
CA THR A 35 -9.51 8.54 -3.08
C THR A 35 -8.33 8.21 -2.16
N ARG A 36 -7.83 9.22 -1.44
CA ARG A 36 -6.75 9.06 -0.47
C ARG A 36 -7.29 8.62 0.88
N ALA A 37 -6.48 7.94 1.68
CA ALA A 37 -6.87 7.54 3.04
C ALA A 37 -7.33 8.74 3.89
N VAL A 38 -6.71 9.92 3.70
CA VAL A 38 -7.08 11.17 4.39
C VAL A 38 -8.41 11.78 3.94
N GLN A 39 -8.96 11.35 2.80
CA GLN A 39 -10.23 11.85 2.25
C GLN A 39 -11.43 11.02 2.69
N LEU A 40 -11.19 9.96 3.48
CA LEU A 40 -12.26 9.08 3.94
C LEU A 40 -13.15 9.79 4.96
N PRO A 41 -14.47 9.86 4.74
CA PRO A 41 -15.39 10.42 5.72
C PRO A 41 -15.48 9.54 6.97
N VAL A 42 -15.30 8.23 6.78
CA VAL A 42 -15.17 7.22 7.82
C VAL A 42 -14.08 6.22 7.42
N ASN A 43 -13.26 5.81 8.39
CA ASN A 43 -12.16 4.87 8.18
C ASN A 43 -12.55 3.43 8.58
N ASP A 44 -13.84 3.21 8.85
CA ASP A 44 -14.41 1.91 9.17
C ASP A 44 -14.79 1.23 7.85
N ILE A 45 -14.21 0.06 7.59
CA ILE A 45 -14.61 -0.83 6.51
C ILE A 45 -15.71 -1.77 6.99
N VAL A 46 -16.56 -2.18 6.06
CA VAL A 46 -17.65 -3.14 6.27
C VAL A 46 -17.09 -4.54 6.05
N THR A 47 -17.03 -5.34 7.12
CA THR A 47 -16.75 -6.79 7.01
C THR A 47 -18.01 -7.60 7.27
N LEU A 48 -18.32 -8.56 6.38
CA LEU A 48 -19.46 -9.46 6.55
C LEU A 48 -19.12 -10.50 7.62
N ILE A 49 -19.95 -10.60 8.66
CA ILE A 49 -19.73 -11.56 9.75
C ILE A 49 -20.11 -12.98 9.31
N ASN A 50 -21.02 -13.12 8.34
CA ASN A 50 -21.48 -14.41 7.81
C ASN A 50 -21.87 -14.30 6.33
N THR A 51 -21.77 -15.42 5.60
CA THR A 51 -22.18 -15.57 4.18
C THR A 51 -23.65 -15.22 3.91
N GLY A 52 -24.48 -15.16 4.96
CA GLY A 52 -25.90 -14.83 4.89
C GLY A 52 -26.25 -13.34 4.95
N SER A 53 -25.29 -12.43 4.78
CA SER A 53 -25.48 -10.97 4.58
C SER A 53 -26.28 -10.20 5.66
N LYS A 54 -26.63 -10.84 6.79
CA LYS A 54 -27.55 -10.26 7.79
C LYS A 54 -26.85 -9.47 8.90
N TYR A 55 -25.53 -9.64 9.06
CA TYR A 55 -24.75 -8.95 10.09
C TYR A 55 -23.45 -8.40 9.49
N VAL A 56 -23.27 -7.09 9.64
CA VAL A 56 -22.08 -6.34 9.22
C VAL A 56 -21.31 -5.93 10.46
N ARG A 57 -19.98 -6.08 10.44
CA ARG A 57 -19.08 -5.49 11.43
C ARG A 57 -18.40 -4.27 10.82
N TYR A 58 -18.34 -3.21 11.62
CA TYR A 58 -17.53 -2.03 11.33
C TYR A 58 -16.15 -2.28 11.93
N GLU A 59 -15.13 -2.39 11.06
CA GLU A 59 -13.76 -2.62 11.49
C GLU A 59 -12.83 -1.60 10.83
N SER A 60 -11.78 -1.19 11.53
CA SER A 60 -10.71 -0.41 10.92
C SER A 60 -10.06 -1.21 9.79
N HIS A 61 -9.71 -0.55 8.68
CA HIS A 61 -8.94 -1.16 7.59
C HIS A 61 -7.70 -1.89 8.17
N PRO A 62 -7.41 -3.17 7.83
CA PRO A 62 -6.39 -3.97 8.50
C PRO A 62 -5.02 -3.29 8.54
N PHE A 63 -4.63 -2.66 7.43
CA PHE A 63 -3.40 -1.86 7.35
C PHE A 63 -3.45 -0.64 8.28
N LEU A 64 -4.54 0.15 8.27
CA LEU A 64 -4.64 1.35 9.11
C LEU A 64 -4.67 0.98 10.60
N ARG A 65 -5.30 -0.15 10.95
CA ARG A 65 -5.28 -0.72 12.30
C ARG A 65 -3.88 -1.11 12.75
N ALA A 66 -3.11 -1.79 11.90
CA ALA A 66 -1.72 -2.14 12.21
C ALA A 66 -0.87 -0.89 12.43
N PHE A 67 -1.14 0.19 11.67
CA PHE A 67 -0.45 1.48 11.76
C PHE A 67 -1.02 2.44 12.82
N GLY A 68 -1.74 1.92 13.81
CA GLY A 68 -2.09 2.68 15.02
C GLY A 68 -3.43 3.42 14.96
N GLN A 69 -4.33 3.08 14.02
CA GLN A 69 -5.71 3.61 14.06
C GLN A 69 -6.40 3.16 15.36
N PRO A 70 -6.76 4.09 16.26
CA PRO A 70 -7.40 3.75 17.52
C PRO A 70 -8.88 3.38 17.32
N SER A 71 -9.45 2.67 18.30
CA SER A 71 -10.90 2.45 18.34
C SER A 71 -11.63 3.79 18.54
N ARG A 72 -12.77 3.97 17.85
CA ARG A 72 -13.63 5.17 18.02
C ARG A 72 -14.22 5.30 19.42
N THR A 73 -14.20 4.23 20.23
CA THR A 73 -14.71 4.21 21.60
C THR A 73 -13.69 4.70 22.64
N GLN A 74 -12.45 4.99 22.24
CA GLN A 74 -11.36 5.37 23.14
C GLN A 74 -10.74 6.71 22.71
N THR A 75 -10.81 7.70 23.60
CA THR A 75 -10.30 9.07 23.36
C THR A 75 -8.89 9.27 23.93
N CYS A 76 -8.29 8.25 24.57
CA CYS A 76 -6.98 8.41 25.21
C CYS A 76 -5.88 8.57 24.17
N GLU A 77 -5.03 9.58 24.35
CA GLU A 77 -3.79 9.72 23.60
C GLU A 77 -2.81 8.55 23.88
N CYS A 78 -2.93 7.93 25.05
CA CYS A 78 -2.11 6.80 25.50
C CYS A 78 -2.29 5.50 24.68
N ASP A 79 -3.42 5.31 24.00
CA ASP A 79 -3.67 4.14 23.15
C ASP A 79 -3.07 4.29 21.74
N ARG A 80 -2.45 5.45 21.44
CA ARG A 80 -1.79 5.70 20.15
C ARG A 80 -0.31 5.33 20.25
N GLU A 81 0.06 4.22 19.64
CA GLU A 81 1.47 3.81 19.49
C GLU A 81 2.20 4.79 18.55
N GLN A 82 3.08 5.62 19.12
CA GLN A 82 3.89 6.60 18.38
C GLN A 82 5.19 6.00 17.80
N THR A 83 5.53 4.76 18.16
CA THR A 83 6.76 4.09 17.76
C THR A 83 6.48 3.00 16.73
N PHE A 84 7.40 2.86 15.77
CA PHE A 84 7.30 1.83 14.76
C PHE A 84 7.49 0.44 15.39
N GLY A 85 6.40 -0.33 15.45
CA GLY A 85 6.34 -1.61 16.13
C GLY A 85 6.64 -2.81 15.24
N ARG A 86 6.96 -3.96 15.85
CA ARG A 86 7.19 -5.23 15.12
C ARG A 86 6.00 -5.65 14.25
N LYS A 87 4.77 -5.35 14.68
CA LYS A 87 3.55 -5.65 13.91
C LYS A 87 3.47 -4.83 12.61
N GLN A 88 3.85 -3.56 12.66
CA GLN A 88 3.89 -2.69 11.49
C GLN A 88 4.98 -3.12 10.51
N ALA A 89 6.15 -3.50 11.03
CA ALA A 89 7.22 -4.10 10.22
C ALA A 89 6.76 -5.35 9.48
N LEU A 90 6.11 -6.28 10.19
CA LEU A 90 5.56 -7.49 9.58
C LEU A 90 4.49 -7.14 8.54
N GLU A 91 3.59 -6.20 8.82
CA GLU A 91 2.57 -5.79 7.83
C GLU A 91 3.19 -5.22 6.54
N LEU A 92 4.34 -4.54 6.60
CA LEU A 92 5.05 -4.08 5.40
C LEU A 92 5.79 -5.20 4.66
N ILE A 93 6.43 -6.10 5.40
CA ILE A 93 7.27 -7.17 4.82
C ILE A 93 6.38 -8.25 4.19
N ILE A 94 5.36 -8.69 4.92
CA ILE A 94 4.53 -9.86 4.59
C ILE A 94 3.03 -9.55 4.45
N GLY A 95 2.60 -8.32 4.69
CA GLY A 95 1.17 -7.99 4.65
C GLY A 95 0.59 -8.15 3.24
N GLN A 96 -0.66 -8.64 3.19
CA GLN A 96 -1.36 -8.88 1.92
C GLN A 96 -1.51 -7.61 1.10
N MET A 97 -1.59 -6.45 1.76
CA MET A 97 -1.70 -5.13 1.13
C MET A 97 -0.49 -4.82 0.24
N MET A 98 0.71 -5.23 0.66
CA MET A 98 1.97 -5.07 -0.08
C MET A 98 2.12 -6.14 -1.15
N ALA A 99 2.00 -7.40 -0.76
CA ALA A 99 2.17 -8.52 -1.67
C ALA A 99 1.26 -8.41 -2.90
N LYS A 100 -0.04 -8.09 -2.71
CA LYS A 100 -1.01 -7.95 -3.80
C LYS A 100 -0.63 -6.85 -4.80
N ARG A 101 -0.09 -5.73 -4.33
CA ARG A 101 0.27 -4.59 -5.21
C ARG A 101 1.56 -4.81 -5.98
N LEU A 102 2.50 -5.54 -5.40
CA LEU A 102 3.76 -5.88 -6.06
C LEU A 102 3.52 -6.78 -7.28
N VAL A 103 2.59 -7.73 -7.16
CA VAL A 103 2.26 -8.68 -8.24
C VAL A 103 1.11 -8.21 -9.13
N ASP A 104 0.50 -7.05 -8.84
CA ASP A 104 -0.67 -6.57 -9.59
C ASP A 104 -0.30 -6.31 -11.08
N PRO A 105 -1.04 -6.89 -12.04
CA PRO A 105 -0.73 -6.78 -13.47
C PRO A 105 -0.91 -5.35 -14.02
N THR A 106 -1.64 -4.49 -13.31
CA THR A 106 -1.86 -3.08 -13.67
C THR A 106 -0.91 -2.12 -12.98
N ASN A 107 -0.03 -2.62 -12.10
CA ASN A 107 0.92 -1.78 -11.39
C ASN A 107 1.90 -1.07 -12.35
N ARG A 108 2.56 -0.04 -11.83
CA ARG A 108 3.50 0.78 -12.60
C ARG A 108 4.63 -0.06 -13.21
N LEU A 109 5.17 -1.00 -12.44
CA LEU A 109 6.23 -1.88 -12.92
C LEU A 109 5.76 -2.71 -14.12
N SER A 110 4.57 -3.31 -14.03
CA SER A 110 3.95 -4.08 -15.12
C SER A 110 3.79 -3.25 -16.37
N ARG A 111 3.32 -2.00 -16.23
CA ARG A 111 3.18 -1.07 -17.37
C ARG A 111 4.52 -0.71 -18.01
N MET A 112 5.55 -0.46 -17.21
CA MET A 112 6.89 -0.13 -17.74
C MET A 112 7.56 -1.32 -18.42
N LEU A 113 7.41 -2.52 -17.84
CA LEU A 113 7.92 -3.76 -18.44
C LEU A 113 7.19 -4.08 -19.75
N ALA A 114 5.85 -3.94 -19.78
CA ALA A 114 5.06 -4.14 -20.99
C ALA A 114 5.38 -3.11 -22.09
N ALA A 115 5.76 -1.89 -21.72
CA ALA A 115 6.21 -0.85 -22.64
C ALA A 115 7.64 -1.05 -23.15
N GLY A 116 8.38 -2.04 -22.63
CA GLY A 116 9.78 -2.27 -23.01
C GLY A 116 10.72 -1.17 -22.51
N SER A 117 10.39 -0.48 -21.42
CA SER A 117 11.23 0.58 -20.85
C SER A 117 12.64 0.05 -20.51
N PRO A 118 13.71 0.84 -20.75
CA PRO A 118 15.06 0.47 -20.35
C PRO A 118 15.20 0.26 -18.84
N ASP A 119 16.01 -0.70 -18.41
CA ASP A 119 16.20 -1.02 -16.99
C ASP A 119 16.68 0.19 -16.17
N ALA A 120 17.52 1.03 -16.76
CA ALA A 120 17.95 2.29 -16.17
C ALA A 120 16.79 3.24 -15.85
N GLU A 121 15.82 3.34 -16.76
CA GLU A 121 14.65 4.22 -16.62
C GLU A 121 13.67 3.65 -15.59
N ILE A 122 13.47 2.34 -15.58
CA ILE A 122 12.68 1.66 -14.55
C ILE A 122 13.25 1.96 -13.17
N LEU A 123 14.56 1.75 -12.99
CA LEU A 123 15.21 1.99 -11.71
C LEU A 123 15.06 3.44 -11.24
N ASP A 124 15.36 4.40 -12.11
CA ASP A 124 15.27 5.82 -11.79
C ASP A 124 13.83 6.22 -11.43
N THR A 125 12.84 5.67 -12.15
CA THR A 125 11.42 5.92 -11.87
C THR A 125 11.00 5.36 -10.52
N LEU A 126 11.37 4.12 -10.19
CA LEU A 126 11.03 3.51 -8.90
C LEU A 126 11.67 4.29 -7.74
N TYR A 127 12.94 4.68 -7.87
CA TYR A 127 13.65 5.48 -6.87
C TYR A 127 13.05 6.87 -6.66
N LEU A 128 12.74 7.58 -7.75
CA LEU A 128 12.12 8.90 -7.65
C LEU A 128 10.73 8.84 -7.03
N ARG A 129 9.98 7.77 -7.25
CA ARG A 129 8.64 7.61 -6.70
C ARG A 129 8.67 7.19 -5.23
N ALA A 130 9.59 6.30 -4.86
CA ALA A 130 9.71 5.83 -3.49
C ALA A 130 10.44 6.82 -2.58
N LEU A 131 11.57 7.38 -3.04
CA LEU A 131 12.50 8.12 -2.18
C LEU A 131 12.72 9.56 -2.65
N SER A 132 12.02 10.02 -3.70
CA SER A 132 12.16 11.39 -4.25
C SER A 132 13.59 11.77 -4.65
N ARG A 133 14.46 10.78 -4.90
CA ARG A 133 15.86 10.97 -5.30
C ARG A 133 16.30 9.87 -6.26
N ARG A 134 17.44 10.05 -6.90
CA ARG A 134 18.08 8.99 -7.74
C ARG A 134 18.89 8.01 -6.87
N PRO A 135 19.10 6.76 -7.34
CA PRO A 135 19.99 5.82 -6.67
C PRO A 135 21.43 6.35 -6.67
N SER A 136 22.19 6.02 -5.62
CA SER A 136 23.63 6.28 -5.63
C SER A 136 24.32 5.41 -6.69
N PRO A 137 25.49 5.80 -7.25
CA PRO A 137 26.16 5.04 -8.30
C PRO A 137 26.41 3.58 -7.91
N LYS A 138 26.86 3.32 -6.67
CA LYS A 138 27.07 1.97 -6.14
C LYS A 138 25.78 1.14 -6.14
N THR A 139 24.70 1.72 -5.64
CA THR A 139 23.40 1.03 -5.55
C THR A 139 22.82 0.79 -6.93
N ARG A 140 22.95 1.77 -7.84
CA ARG A 140 22.52 1.67 -9.22
C ARG A 140 23.16 0.48 -9.92
N THR A 141 24.49 0.35 -9.83
CA THR A 141 25.22 -0.78 -10.40
C THR A 141 24.75 -2.10 -9.80
N ALA A 142 24.58 -2.18 -8.48
CA ALA A 142 24.15 -3.41 -7.81
C ALA A 142 22.73 -3.84 -8.23
N MET A 143 21.77 -2.92 -8.29
CA MET A 143 20.38 -3.22 -8.65
C MET A 143 20.25 -3.62 -10.13
N LEU A 144 20.95 -2.92 -11.03
CA LEU A 144 20.96 -3.29 -12.45
C LEU A 144 21.65 -4.63 -12.69
N ALA A 145 22.72 -4.93 -11.95
CA ALA A 145 23.35 -6.25 -12.02
C ALA A 145 22.44 -7.36 -11.51
N HIS A 146 21.69 -7.12 -10.42
CA HIS A 146 20.72 -8.08 -9.91
C HIS A 146 19.62 -8.39 -10.94
N VAL A 147 19.04 -7.36 -11.54
CA VAL A 147 18.02 -7.52 -12.60
C VAL A 147 18.60 -8.20 -13.85
N GLY A 148 19.80 -7.81 -14.29
CA GLY A 148 20.44 -8.34 -15.49
C GLY A 148 20.88 -9.80 -15.38
N ASN A 149 21.20 -10.26 -14.16
CA ASN A 149 21.61 -11.65 -13.91
C ASN A 149 20.45 -12.58 -13.54
N SER A 150 19.23 -12.06 -13.38
CA SER A 150 18.08 -12.87 -12.98
C SER A 150 17.48 -13.62 -14.17
N PRO A 151 17.14 -14.92 -14.02
CA PRO A 151 16.41 -15.66 -15.04
C PRO A 151 14.96 -15.19 -15.19
N ASP A 152 14.36 -14.68 -14.10
CA ASP A 152 13.06 -14.03 -14.11
C ASP A 152 13.24 -12.53 -13.89
N LYS A 153 13.14 -11.78 -14.99
CA LYS A 153 13.27 -10.33 -14.98
C LYS A 153 12.13 -9.66 -14.22
N ARG A 154 10.93 -10.23 -14.25
CA ARG A 154 9.77 -9.67 -13.55
C ARG A 154 9.97 -9.80 -12.05
N GLN A 155 10.33 -11.00 -11.59
CA GLN A 155 10.55 -11.26 -10.17
C GLN A 155 11.69 -10.38 -9.61
N ALA A 156 12.81 -10.24 -10.34
CA ALA A 156 13.91 -9.38 -9.89
C ALA A 156 13.50 -7.91 -9.73
N TRP A 157 12.62 -7.40 -10.59
CA TRP A 157 12.10 -6.04 -10.42
C TRP A 157 11.12 -5.92 -9.24
N GLU A 158 10.33 -6.96 -8.97
CA GLU A 158 9.48 -7.02 -7.78
C GLU A 158 10.33 -7.01 -6.50
N ASP A 159 11.46 -7.71 -6.48
CA ASP A 159 12.41 -7.72 -5.37
C ASP A 159 13.03 -6.33 -5.13
N VAL A 160 13.41 -5.62 -6.20
CA VAL A 160 13.91 -4.24 -6.11
C VAL A 160 12.83 -3.32 -5.54
N LEU A 161 11.60 -3.42 -6.05
CA LEU A 161 10.48 -2.60 -5.59
C LEU A 161 10.13 -2.90 -4.12
N TRP A 162 10.11 -4.18 -3.73
CA TRP A 162 9.90 -4.61 -2.36
C TRP A 162 10.99 -4.07 -1.43
N THR A 163 12.25 -4.11 -1.86
CA THR A 163 13.39 -3.57 -1.11
C THR A 163 13.26 -2.07 -0.88
N LEU A 164 12.80 -1.31 -1.88
CA LEU A 164 12.56 0.13 -1.74
C LEU A 164 11.44 0.42 -0.74
N LEU A 165 10.31 -0.27 -0.85
CA LEU A 165 9.14 -0.10 0.03
C LEU A 165 9.40 -0.55 1.48
N ASN A 166 10.37 -1.43 1.70
CA ASN A 166 10.77 -1.90 3.03
C ASN A 166 12.06 -1.22 3.54
N SER A 167 12.60 -0.24 2.81
CA SER A 167 13.77 0.51 3.26
C SER A 167 13.43 1.41 4.46
N GLN A 168 14.38 1.60 5.37
CA GLN A 168 14.22 2.52 6.50
C GLN A 168 13.88 3.94 6.03
N GLU A 169 14.50 4.38 4.94
CA GLU A 169 14.24 5.69 4.35
C GLU A 169 12.78 5.84 3.92
N PHE A 170 12.22 4.84 3.24
CA PHE A 170 10.80 4.87 2.85
C PHE A 170 9.86 4.82 4.06
N ILE A 171 10.20 4.06 5.09
CA ILE A 171 9.36 3.89 6.28
C ILE A 171 9.31 5.16 7.14
N TYR A 172 10.44 5.89 7.25
CA TYR A 172 10.57 7.01 8.19
C TYR A 172 10.63 8.40 7.55
N GLN A 173 10.91 8.52 6.26
CA GLN A 173 11.17 9.81 5.60
C GLN A 173 10.31 10.08 4.36
N HIS A 174 9.14 9.43 4.24
CA HIS A 174 8.24 9.57 3.09
C HIS A 174 6.91 10.26 3.45
#